data_AF-A0A8K0IJV5-F1
#
_entry.id   AF-A0A8K0IJV5-F1
#
_cell.length_a   1.000
_cell.length_b   1.000
_cell.length_c   1.000
_cell.angle_alpha   90.00
_cell.angle_beta   90.00
_cell.angle_gamma   90.00
#
_symmetry.space_group_name_H-M   'P 1'
#
loop_
_entity.id
_entity.type
_entity.pdbx_description
1 polymer ?
#
loop_
_entity_poly.entity_id
_entity_poly.type
_entity_poly.pdbx_seq_one_letter_code
_entity_poly.pdbx_strand_id
1 'polypeptide(L)'
;MLSSVLSDCSSPATARIFPFQRSVRSRESQFQRSVSIAWKPLRLNVIRSTASPHRSTSAVAPVAMATETSAKVIDGKSVAKQIKDEIAGEIVRMKDETGIVPGLAVILVGCRKDSQTYVRNKKKACEAVGIKSYEANLPEDSTEEDVLKHIARFNDNPSVHAILVQLPLPRHMNEEKILNAVSIEKDVDGFHPLNIGRLAMQGRKPLFVPCTPKGCMELLHRCGVEIKGKRAVVIGRSNIVGMPAALLLQKANATISMVHSSTKNPEEITRQADIIISAAGVANLVRGSWIKPGAVVIDVGINPVDVRGSLYIRSYAKITV
;
A
#
# COMPACT_ATOMS: atom_id res chain seq x y z
N MET A 1 41.73 -18.14 -39.18
CA MET A 1 42.61 -18.96 -38.30
C MET A 1 42.55 -18.33 -36.92
N LEU A 2 41.78 -18.91 -35.98
CA LEU A 2 42.25 -19.89 -34.95
C LEU A 2 43.24 -19.21 -33.97
N SER A 3 43.10 -19.24 -32.65
CA SER A 3 42.26 -20.04 -31.73
C SER A 3 42.22 -19.35 -30.33
N SER A 4 41.11 -19.48 -29.56
CA SER A 4 40.95 -20.21 -28.26
C SER A 4 41.90 -19.78 -27.11
N VAL A 5 41.45 -19.59 -25.85
CA VAL A 5 41.03 -20.61 -24.86
C VAL A 5 40.16 -19.93 -23.76
N LEU A 6 38.86 -20.23 -23.68
CA LEU A 6 38.12 -21.06 -22.69
C LEU A 6 38.09 -20.59 -21.21
N SER A 7 36.87 -20.35 -20.71
CA SER A 7 36.35 -21.07 -19.55
C SER A 7 34.82 -21.09 -19.54
N ASP A 8 34.25 -22.29 -19.64
CA ASP A 8 32.84 -22.62 -19.52
C ASP A 8 32.39 -22.63 -18.05
N CYS A 9 31.15 -22.21 -17.80
CA CYS A 9 30.31 -22.83 -16.75
C CYS A 9 28.83 -22.70 -17.13
N SER A 10 28.29 -23.81 -17.60
CA SER A 10 26.88 -24.06 -17.90
C SER A 10 26.03 -24.23 -16.64
N SER A 11 24.78 -23.75 -16.69
CA SER A 11 23.64 -24.45 -16.07
C SER A 11 22.32 -24.04 -16.73
N PRO A 12 21.58 -24.97 -17.35
CA PRO A 12 20.20 -24.74 -17.75
C PRO A 12 19.27 -25.02 -16.55
N ALA A 13 18.48 -24.02 -16.16
CA ALA A 13 17.43 -24.18 -15.17
C ALA A 13 16.27 -24.98 -15.78
N THR A 14 16.31 -26.30 -15.64
CA THR A 14 15.20 -27.19 -16.04
C THR A 14 14.13 -27.18 -14.97
N ALA A 15 13.04 -26.43 -15.18
CA ALA A 15 11.84 -26.51 -14.36
C ALA A 15 11.13 -27.85 -14.63
N ARG A 16 11.09 -28.74 -13.63
CA ARG A 16 10.30 -29.98 -13.68
C ARG A 16 8.95 -29.74 -13.01
N ILE A 17 7.88 -29.78 -13.80
CA ILE A 17 6.50 -29.88 -13.31
C ILE A 17 6.30 -31.33 -12.86
N PHE A 18 6.21 -31.57 -11.55
CA PHE A 18 5.85 -32.89 -11.03
C PHE A 18 4.32 -33.04 -10.96
N PRO A 19 3.75 -34.10 -11.56
CA PRO A 19 2.34 -34.41 -11.35
C PRO A 19 2.15 -34.99 -9.94
N PHE A 20 1.09 -34.50 -9.29
CA PHE A 20 0.64 -34.90 -7.97
C PHE A 20 0.06 -36.32 -8.00
N GLN A 21 0.71 -37.28 -7.33
CA GLN A 21 0.06 -38.53 -6.91
C GLN A 21 0.43 -38.87 -5.47
N ARG A 22 -0.61 -39.11 -4.67
CA ARG A 22 -0.54 -39.60 -3.28
C ARG A 22 0.00 -41.03 -3.25
N SER A 23 0.91 -41.29 -2.32
CA SER A 23 1.05 -42.60 -1.69
C SER A 23 1.45 -42.41 -0.23
N VAL A 24 0.62 -42.95 0.65
CA VAL A 24 0.83 -43.03 2.09
C VAL A 24 1.83 -44.15 2.35
N ARG A 25 2.87 -43.87 3.14
CA ARG A 25 3.45 -44.85 4.07
C ARG A 25 4.26 -44.15 5.16
N SER A 26 3.89 -44.48 6.39
CA SER A 26 4.52 -44.15 7.66
C SER A 26 5.96 -44.63 7.75
N ARG A 27 6.84 -43.84 8.38
CA ARG A 27 7.88 -44.37 9.28
C ARG A 27 8.39 -43.29 10.23
N GLU A 28 8.81 -43.80 11.38
CA GLU A 28 8.98 -43.14 12.66
C GLU A 28 10.08 -42.08 12.73
N SER A 29 9.89 -41.19 13.70
CA SER A 29 10.82 -40.19 14.18
C SER A 29 12.04 -40.81 14.85
N GLN A 30 13.20 -40.21 14.65
CA GLN A 30 14.24 -40.11 15.68
C GLN A 30 15.17 -38.94 15.33
N PHE A 31 15.09 -37.86 16.12
CA PHE A 31 16.21 -36.94 16.26
C PHE A 31 16.23 -36.43 17.70
N GLN A 32 17.01 -37.12 18.52
CA GLN A 32 17.46 -36.62 19.82
C GLN A 32 18.53 -35.56 19.58
N ARG A 33 18.44 -34.43 20.28
CA ARG A 33 19.61 -33.77 20.86
C ARG A 33 19.17 -32.95 22.07
N SER A 34 19.78 -33.33 23.18
CA SER A 34 19.64 -32.85 24.54
C SER A 34 20.32 -31.51 24.74
N VAL A 35 19.67 -30.62 25.50
CA VAL A 35 20.35 -29.64 26.34
C VAL A 35 19.61 -29.61 27.68
N SER A 36 20.31 -30.07 28.72
CA SER A 36 19.83 -30.13 30.10
C SER A 36 20.12 -28.81 30.80
N ILE A 37 19.10 -28.17 31.37
CA ILE A 37 19.27 -27.12 32.38
C ILE A 37 18.47 -27.53 33.62
N ALA A 38 19.21 -27.69 34.72
CA ALA A 38 18.70 -28.15 36.00
C ALA A 38 17.89 -27.06 36.71
N TRP A 39 16.66 -27.40 37.13
CA TRP A 39 15.88 -26.62 38.10
C TRP A 39 15.59 -27.52 39.30
N LYS A 40 15.97 -27.04 40.50
CA LYS A 40 15.76 -27.72 41.79
C LYS A 40 14.29 -27.61 42.23
N PRO A 41 13.69 -28.67 42.81
CA PRO A 41 12.32 -28.61 43.32
C PRO A 41 12.30 -27.99 44.74
N LEU A 42 11.41 -27.03 44.96
CA LEU A 42 11.04 -26.54 46.28
C LEU A 42 9.83 -27.33 46.82
N ARG A 43 9.94 -27.64 48.12
CA ARG A 43 9.15 -28.62 48.87
C ARG A 43 7.66 -28.27 48.99
N LEU A 44 6.82 -29.31 48.93
CA LEU A 44 5.45 -29.30 49.44
C LEU A 44 5.43 -29.13 50.96
N ASN A 45 4.60 -28.21 51.45
CA ASN A 45 4.06 -28.27 52.81
C ASN A 45 2.61 -28.73 52.74
N VAL A 46 2.35 -29.87 53.37
CA VAL A 46 1.04 -30.44 53.63
C VAL A 46 0.44 -29.71 54.82
N ILE A 47 -0.71 -29.07 54.65
CA ILE A 47 -1.58 -28.67 55.76
C ILE A 47 -2.92 -29.37 55.55
N ARG A 48 -3.23 -30.30 56.46
CA ARG A 48 -4.58 -30.84 56.68
C ARG A 48 -5.40 -29.77 57.39
N SER A 49 -6.59 -29.45 56.89
CA SER A 49 -7.66 -28.94 57.74
C SER A 49 -9.04 -29.22 57.15
N THR A 50 -9.81 -29.96 57.95
CA THR A 50 -11.24 -30.26 58.03
C THR A 50 -12.23 -29.72 56.99
N ALA A 51 -13.03 -30.65 56.46
CA ALA A 51 -14.24 -30.40 55.68
C ALA A 51 -15.43 -29.98 56.56
N SER A 52 -16.29 -29.09 56.03
CA SER A 52 -17.73 -29.07 56.27
C SER A 52 -18.46 -28.35 55.13
N PRO A 53 -19.72 -28.71 54.81
CA PRO A 53 -20.27 -28.56 53.48
C PRO A 53 -21.21 -27.36 53.39
N HIS A 54 -20.89 -26.37 52.57
CA HIS A 54 -21.86 -25.35 52.16
C HIS A 54 -21.83 -25.11 50.65
N ARG A 55 -22.83 -25.72 50.00
CA ARG A 55 -23.61 -25.26 48.84
C ARG A 55 -22.88 -24.33 47.87
N SER A 56 -22.31 -24.94 46.84
CA SER A 56 -21.87 -24.33 45.60
C SER A 56 -23.07 -23.89 44.75
N THR A 57 -23.26 -22.58 44.62
CA THR A 57 -23.96 -21.97 43.49
C THR A 57 -23.04 -20.92 42.87
N SER A 58 -22.07 -21.36 42.05
CA SER A 58 -21.34 -20.45 41.18
C SER A 58 -22.23 -20.11 39.98
N ALA A 59 -23.07 -19.09 40.14
CA ALA A 59 -23.64 -18.40 38.99
C ALA A 59 -22.48 -17.68 38.28
N VAL A 60 -21.95 -18.29 37.23
CA VAL A 60 -21.05 -17.61 36.30
C VAL A 60 -21.91 -16.55 35.61
N ALA A 61 -21.80 -15.31 36.07
CA ALA A 61 -22.35 -14.18 35.34
C ALA A 61 -21.73 -14.19 33.94
N PRO A 62 -22.52 -14.22 32.85
CA PRO A 62 -21.95 -14.02 31.54
C PRO A 62 -21.39 -12.60 31.54
N VAL A 63 -20.07 -12.48 31.45
CA VAL A 63 -19.43 -11.23 31.04
C VAL A 63 -19.95 -11.00 29.63
N ALA A 64 -20.96 -10.15 29.51
CA ALA A 64 -21.38 -9.58 28.26
C ALA A 64 -20.18 -8.79 27.73
N MET A 65 -19.33 -9.47 26.96
CA MET A 65 -18.44 -8.81 26.02
C MET A 65 -19.36 -7.98 25.14
N ALA A 66 -19.37 -6.67 25.37
CA ALA A 66 -19.98 -5.73 24.46
C ALA A 66 -19.25 -5.90 23.12
N THR A 67 -19.84 -6.68 22.22
CA THR A 67 -19.46 -6.69 20.83
C THR A 67 -19.85 -5.33 20.27
N GLU A 68 -18.92 -4.38 20.29
CA GLU A 68 -19.01 -3.23 19.39
C GLU A 68 -19.10 -3.80 17.97
N THR A 69 -20.32 -3.87 17.45
CA THR A 69 -20.69 -4.53 16.19
C THR A 69 -20.48 -3.60 14.99
N SER A 70 -19.80 -2.47 15.20
CA SER A 70 -19.55 -1.44 14.20
C SER A 70 -18.08 -1.27 13.91
N ALA A 71 -17.73 -1.38 12.64
CA ALA A 71 -16.41 -1.10 12.09
C ALA A 71 -15.88 0.30 12.50
N LYS A 72 -14.62 0.39 12.92
CA LYS A 72 -13.95 1.67 13.20
C LYS A 72 -13.63 2.40 11.89
N VAL A 73 -13.97 3.68 11.77
CA VAL A 73 -13.69 4.42 10.53
C VAL A 73 -12.21 4.83 10.46
N ILE A 74 -11.57 4.64 9.30
CA ILE A 74 -10.28 5.29 9.00
C ILE A 74 -10.58 6.71 8.56
N ASP A 75 -10.33 7.69 9.42
CA ASP A 75 -10.48 9.09 9.04
C ASP A 75 -9.23 9.59 8.29
N GLY A 76 -9.20 9.32 6.98
CA GLY A 76 -8.14 9.81 6.11
C GLY A 76 -8.05 11.34 6.01
N LYS A 77 -9.14 12.07 6.28
CA LYS A 77 -9.11 13.54 6.28
C LYS A 77 -8.37 14.08 7.50
N SER A 78 -8.65 13.50 8.67
CA SER A 78 -7.93 13.83 9.91
C SER A 78 -6.45 13.50 9.78
N VAL A 79 -6.10 12.31 9.30
CA VAL A 79 -4.70 11.92 9.05
C VAL A 79 -4.01 12.87 8.07
N ALA A 80 -4.65 13.18 6.93
CA ALA A 80 -4.09 14.12 5.95
C ALA A 80 -3.92 15.54 6.52
N LYS A 81 -4.79 15.98 7.45
CA LYS A 81 -4.62 17.26 8.14
C LYS A 81 -3.37 17.23 9.02
N GLN A 82 -3.22 16.21 9.86
CA GLN A 82 -2.05 16.06 10.74
C GLN A 82 -0.74 16.08 9.95
N ILE A 83 -0.66 15.30 8.87
CA ILE A 83 0.52 15.27 7.98
C ILE A 83 0.83 16.64 7.41
N LYS A 84 -0.19 17.40 6.98
CA LYS A 84 0.04 18.77 6.45
C LYS A 84 0.52 19.73 7.53
N ASP A 85 -0.01 19.64 8.75
CA ASP A 85 0.42 20.47 9.87
C ASP A 85 1.89 20.17 10.23
N GLU A 86 2.28 18.90 10.24
CA GLU A 86 3.67 18.45 10.42
C GLU A 86 4.58 19.02 9.32
N ILE A 87 4.23 18.81 8.04
CA ILE A 87 5.00 19.28 6.88
C ILE A 87 5.13 20.81 6.87
N ALA A 88 4.08 21.56 7.24
CA ALA A 88 4.14 23.01 7.30
C ALA A 88 5.22 23.49 8.29
N GLY A 89 5.31 22.84 9.46
CA GLY A 89 6.37 23.12 10.43
C GLY A 89 7.76 22.78 9.90
N GLU A 90 7.91 21.67 9.17
CA GLU A 90 9.18 21.29 8.55
C GLU A 90 9.63 22.27 7.46
N ILE A 91 8.69 22.78 6.66
CA ILE A 91 8.99 23.75 5.59
C ILE A 91 9.42 25.08 6.16
N VAL A 92 8.76 25.56 7.22
CA VAL A 92 9.18 26.79 7.92
C VAL A 92 10.61 26.65 8.41
N ARG A 93 10.91 25.57 9.15
CA ARG A 93 12.27 25.29 9.64
C ARG A 93 13.29 25.22 8.51
N MET A 94 13.00 24.47 7.44
CA MET A 94 13.90 24.31 6.31
C MET A 94 14.16 25.66 5.61
N LYS A 95 13.13 26.49 5.46
CA LYS A 95 13.25 27.83 4.87
C LYS A 95 14.12 28.74 5.74
N ASP A 96 13.95 28.70 7.05
CA ASP A 96 14.74 29.53 7.99
C ASP A 96 16.22 29.10 7.99
N GLU A 97 16.50 27.79 7.88
CA GLU A 97 17.86 27.24 7.88
C GLU A 97 18.59 27.40 6.54
N THR A 98 17.89 27.27 5.42
CA THR A 98 18.53 27.17 4.09
C THR A 98 18.15 28.29 3.13
N GLY A 99 17.12 29.07 3.43
CA GLY A 99 16.52 30.03 2.50
C GLY A 99 15.74 29.39 1.33
N ILE A 100 15.71 28.06 1.23
CA ILE A 100 15.07 27.32 0.13
C ILE A 100 13.59 27.09 0.44
N VAL A 101 12.74 27.26 -0.57
CA VAL A 101 11.32 26.90 -0.52
C VAL A 101 11.08 25.75 -1.51
N PRO A 102 10.46 24.63 -1.11
CA PRO A 102 10.19 23.53 -2.03
C PRO A 102 9.26 23.99 -3.16
N GLY A 103 9.43 23.38 -4.32
CA GLY A 103 8.69 23.73 -5.53
C GLY A 103 8.09 22.49 -6.17
N LEU A 104 6.78 22.49 -6.40
CA LEU A 104 6.05 21.44 -7.11
C LEU A 104 5.54 22.00 -8.44
N ALA A 105 5.96 21.39 -9.54
CA ALA A 105 5.40 21.63 -10.87
C ALA A 105 4.31 20.60 -11.19
N VAL A 106 3.17 21.07 -11.69
CA VAL A 106 2.05 20.23 -12.10
C VAL A 106 1.76 20.45 -13.58
N ILE A 107 1.73 19.36 -14.34
CA ILE A 107 1.35 19.33 -15.75
C ILE A 107 -0.03 18.73 -15.87
N LEU A 108 -0.97 19.48 -16.46
CA LEU A 108 -2.32 19.05 -16.77
C LEU A 108 -2.53 19.13 -18.27
N VAL A 109 -3.03 18.05 -18.88
CA VAL A 109 -3.39 18.01 -20.29
C VAL A 109 -4.89 17.78 -20.42
N GLY A 110 -5.57 18.65 -21.15
CA GLY A 110 -7.01 18.63 -21.38
C GLY A 110 -7.84 19.28 -20.27
N CYS A 111 -9.17 19.12 -20.37
CA CYS A 111 -10.15 19.87 -19.58
C CYS A 111 -11.06 19.00 -18.70
N ARG A 112 -10.64 17.75 -18.43
CA ARG A 112 -11.36 16.82 -17.57
C ARG A 112 -11.63 17.41 -16.17
N LYS A 113 -12.91 17.52 -15.79
CA LYS A 113 -13.36 18.17 -14.54
C LYS A 113 -12.80 17.52 -13.27
N ASP A 114 -12.72 16.19 -13.26
CA ASP A 114 -12.12 15.42 -12.16
C ASP A 114 -10.63 15.75 -12.03
N SER A 115 -9.87 15.70 -13.14
CA SER A 115 -8.44 16.07 -13.17
C SER A 115 -8.21 17.51 -12.69
N GLN A 116 -9.00 18.48 -13.16
CA GLN A 116 -8.91 19.88 -12.71
C GLN A 116 -9.17 20.04 -11.20
N THR A 117 -10.13 19.29 -10.68
CA THR A 117 -10.43 19.29 -9.24
C THR A 117 -9.26 18.74 -8.44
N TYR A 118 -8.65 17.64 -8.90
CA TYR A 118 -7.44 17.07 -8.27
C TYR A 118 -6.27 18.06 -8.28
N VAL A 119 -5.97 18.69 -9.42
CA VAL A 119 -4.89 19.68 -9.54
C VAL A 119 -5.14 20.87 -8.62
N ARG A 120 -6.36 21.40 -8.59
CA ARG A 120 -6.75 22.50 -7.68
C ARG A 120 -6.53 22.12 -6.21
N ASN A 121 -6.88 20.89 -5.83
CA ASN A 121 -6.68 20.41 -4.46
C ASN A 121 -5.20 20.26 -4.11
N LYS A 122 -4.37 19.79 -5.06
CA LYS A 122 -2.90 19.73 -4.89
C LYS A 122 -2.29 21.12 -4.70
N LYS A 123 -2.69 22.08 -5.52
CA LYS A 123 -2.28 23.49 -5.37
C LYS A 123 -2.62 24.05 -3.99
N LYS A 124 -3.88 23.90 -3.57
CA LYS A 124 -4.31 24.34 -2.23
C LYS A 124 -3.52 23.66 -1.10
N ALA A 125 -3.16 22.38 -1.27
CA ALA A 125 -2.34 21.67 -0.30
C ALA A 125 -0.92 22.26 -0.25
N CYS A 126 -0.30 22.56 -1.40
CA CYS A 126 0.99 23.24 -1.46
C CYS A 126 0.96 24.61 -0.79
N GLU A 127 -0.02 25.44 -1.12
CA GLU A 127 -0.21 26.77 -0.53
C GLU A 127 -0.38 26.69 0.99
N ALA A 128 -1.16 25.73 1.48
CA ALA A 128 -1.44 25.56 2.91
C ALA A 128 -0.20 25.18 3.73
N VAL A 129 0.82 24.56 3.12
CA VAL A 129 2.05 24.14 3.81
C VAL A 129 3.28 24.98 3.42
N GLY A 130 3.13 25.98 2.54
CA GLY A 130 4.22 26.85 2.12
C GLY A 130 5.08 26.32 0.96
N ILE A 131 4.60 25.33 0.20
CA ILE A 131 5.26 24.87 -1.04
C ILE A 131 4.88 25.80 -2.19
N LYS A 132 5.87 26.18 -3.00
CA LYS A 132 5.65 26.94 -4.24
C LYS A 132 5.09 26.04 -5.33
N SER A 133 3.97 26.44 -5.95
CA SER A 133 3.33 25.70 -7.04
C SER A 133 3.67 26.32 -8.40
N TYR A 134 4.01 25.48 -9.36
CA TYR A 134 4.18 25.81 -10.78
C TYR A 134 3.19 24.99 -11.60
N GLU A 135 2.63 25.55 -12.66
CA GLU A 135 1.59 24.88 -13.45
C GLU A 135 1.90 25.00 -14.95
N ALA A 136 1.63 23.92 -15.68
CA ALA A 136 1.54 23.90 -17.14
C ALA A 136 0.19 23.27 -17.51
N ASN A 137 -0.72 24.07 -18.03
CA ASN A 137 -2.04 23.64 -18.48
C ASN A 137 -2.03 23.59 -20.02
N LEU A 138 -2.11 22.39 -20.58
CA LEU A 138 -2.09 22.15 -22.01
C LEU A 138 -3.49 21.77 -22.52
N PRO A 139 -3.89 22.22 -23.73
CA PRO A 139 -5.08 21.73 -24.43
C PRO A 139 -5.09 20.20 -24.62
N GLU A 140 -6.27 19.61 -24.79
CA GLU A 140 -6.41 18.15 -24.99
C GLU A 140 -5.76 17.68 -26.30
N ASP A 141 -5.75 18.52 -27.34
CA ASP A 141 -5.15 18.27 -28.66
C ASP A 141 -3.64 18.57 -28.72
N SER A 142 -3.01 18.92 -27.60
CA SER A 142 -1.55 19.11 -27.54
C SER A 142 -0.81 17.84 -27.94
N THR A 143 0.39 18.01 -28.48
CA THR A 143 1.24 16.88 -28.84
C THR A 143 1.97 16.32 -27.63
N GLU A 144 2.40 15.07 -27.72
CA GLU A 144 3.28 14.47 -26.72
C GLU A 144 4.59 15.27 -26.56
N GLU A 145 5.11 15.80 -27.67
CA GLU A 145 6.33 16.61 -27.68
C GLU A 145 6.18 17.92 -26.89
N ASP A 146 4.99 18.53 -26.90
CA ASP A 146 4.72 19.74 -26.11
C ASP A 146 4.80 19.43 -24.61
N VAL A 147 4.25 18.29 -24.18
CA VAL A 147 4.34 17.82 -22.78
C VAL A 147 5.79 17.56 -22.40
N LEU A 148 6.56 16.88 -23.25
CA LEU A 148 7.97 16.57 -22.99
C LEU A 148 8.83 17.84 -22.85
N LYS A 149 8.57 18.89 -23.64
CA LYS A 149 9.25 20.19 -23.49
C LYS A 149 9.01 20.83 -22.13
N HIS A 150 7.77 20.76 -21.62
CA HIS A 150 7.46 21.25 -20.27
C HIS A 150 8.17 20.44 -19.19
N ILE A 151 8.21 19.11 -19.33
CA ILE A 151 8.93 18.24 -18.40
C ILE A 151 10.42 18.58 -18.40
N ALA A 152 11.06 18.70 -19.58
CA ALA A 152 12.46 19.07 -19.71
C ALA A 152 12.76 20.41 -19.02
N ARG A 153 11.94 21.44 -19.29
CA ARG A 153 12.08 22.74 -18.63
C ARG A 153 11.98 22.65 -17.10
N PHE A 154 11.08 21.82 -16.57
CA PHE A 154 10.95 21.63 -15.13
C PHE A 154 12.07 20.77 -14.52
N ASN A 155 12.60 19.79 -15.27
CA ASN A 155 13.78 19.03 -14.88
C ASN A 155 15.00 19.95 -14.72
N ASP A 156 15.20 20.89 -15.63
CA ASP A 156 16.36 21.80 -15.61
C ASP A 156 16.19 22.98 -14.64
N ASN A 157 14.97 23.23 -14.14
CA ASN A 157 14.70 24.35 -13.24
C ASN A 157 15.11 24.02 -11.79
N PRO A 158 16.11 24.71 -11.20
CA PRO A 158 16.56 24.44 -9.83
C PRO A 158 15.55 24.86 -8.76
N SER A 159 14.56 25.70 -9.08
CA SER A 159 13.47 26.04 -8.15
C SER A 159 12.35 24.98 -8.12
N VAL A 160 12.35 24.03 -9.06
CA VAL A 160 11.39 22.93 -9.11
C VAL A 160 12.08 21.70 -8.54
N HIS A 161 11.53 21.18 -7.45
CA HIS A 161 12.06 20.03 -6.73
C HIS A 161 11.24 18.76 -7.01
N ALA A 162 10.03 18.94 -7.55
CA ALA A 162 9.06 17.90 -7.77
C ALA A 162 8.26 18.18 -9.04
N ILE A 163 7.98 17.15 -9.84
CA ILE A 163 7.16 17.23 -11.04
C ILE A 163 6.04 16.20 -10.93
N LEU A 164 4.83 16.63 -11.23
CA LEU A 164 3.65 15.78 -11.27
C LEU A 164 2.97 15.92 -12.62
N VAL A 165 2.74 14.79 -13.29
CA VAL A 165 1.92 14.71 -14.50
C VAL A 165 0.54 14.19 -14.11
N GLN A 166 -0.50 15.00 -14.28
CA GLN A 166 -1.85 14.61 -13.89
C GLN A 166 -2.44 13.60 -14.87
N LEU A 167 -2.72 12.40 -14.36
CA LEU A 167 -3.37 11.32 -15.09
C LEU A 167 -4.91 11.38 -14.98
N PRO A 168 -5.66 10.74 -15.90
CA PRO A 168 -5.15 10.13 -17.13
C PRO A 168 -4.86 11.18 -18.21
N LEU A 169 -3.90 10.86 -19.07
CA LEU A 169 -3.59 11.66 -20.26
C LEU A 169 -4.58 11.37 -21.40
N PRO A 170 -4.67 12.26 -22.41
CA PRO A 170 -5.42 11.99 -23.63
C PRO A 170 -4.98 10.68 -24.31
N ARG A 171 -5.92 9.98 -24.96
CA ARG A 171 -5.71 8.62 -25.49
C ARG A 171 -4.63 8.51 -26.57
N HIS A 172 -4.31 9.60 -27.26
CA HIS A 172 -3.29 9.63 -28.31
C HIS A 172 -1.85 9.76 -27.77
N MET A 173 -1.67 9.96 -26.46
CA MET A 173 -0.36 10.12 -25.84
C MET A 173 0.14 8.80 -25.23
N ASN A 174 1.45 8.58 -25.28
CA ASN A 174 2.08 7.48 -24.57
C ASN A 174 2.39 7.90 -23.13
N GLU A 175 1.52 7.48 -22.19
CA GLU A 175 1.67 7.76 -20.76
C GLU A 175 3.01 7.29 -20.20
N GLU A 176 3.48 6.10 -20.57
CA GLU A 176 4.75 5.55 -20.08
C GLU A 176 5.93 6.41 -20.53
N LYS A 177 5.95 6.84 -21.81
CA LYS A 177 7.00 7.71 -22.33
C LYS A 177 7.02 9.07 -21.61
N ILE A 178 5.85 9.65 -21.36
CA ILE A 178 5.73 10.93 -20.65
C ILE A 178 6.18 10.80 -19.20
N LEU A 179 5.72 9.78 -18.47
CA LEU A 179 6.11 9.58 -17.07
C LEU A 179 7.60 9.27 -16.93
N ASN A 180 8.20 8.52 -17.87
CA ASN A 180 9.63 8.23 -17.88
C ASN A 180 10.53 9.44 -18.18
N ALA A 181 9.97 10.53 -18.71
CA ALA A 181 10.72 11.75 -18.97
C ALA A 181 10.94 12.60 -17.69
N VAL A 182 10.18 12.34 -16.62
CA VAL A 182 10.39 13.01 -15.34
C VAL A 182 11.68 12.47 -14.72
N SER A 183 12.62 13.35 -14.35
CA SER A 183 13.84 12.93 -13.66
C SER A 183 13.50 12.17 -12.38
N ILE A 184 14.22 11.08 -12.11
CA ILE A 184 13.97 10.23 -10.95
C ILE A 184 14.10 11.01 -9.63
N GLU A 185 14.93 12.06 -9.59
CA GLU A 185 15.13 12.95 -8.45
C GLU A 185 13.95 13.92 -8.22
N LYS A 186 13.08 14.11 -9.21
CA LYS A 186 11.87 14.96 -9.13
C LYS A 186 10.56 14.19 -9.25
N ASP A 187 10.60 12.88 -9.44
CA ASP A 187 9.44 11.98 -9.54
C ASP A 187 8.78 11.72 -8.17
N VAL A 188 8.18 12.74 -7.57
CA VAL A 188 7.54 12.60 -6.24
C VAL A 188 6.32 11.67 -6.25
N ASP A 189 5.71 11.45 -7.41
CA ASP A 189 4.64 10.48 -7.59
C ASP A 189 5.16 9.03 -7.65
N GLY A 190 6.47 8.82 -7.78
CA GLY A 190 7.13 7.52 -7.67
C GLY A 190 6.85 6.57 -8.83
N PHE A 191 6.44 7.08 -10.00
CA PHE A 191 6.05 6.26 -11.15
C PHE A 191 7.22 5.90 -12.07
N HIS A 192 8.38 6.53 -11.91
CA HIS A 192 9.57 6.17 -12.66
C HIS A 192 9.91 4.68 -12.41
N PRO A 193 10.10 3.86 -13.46
CA PRO A 193 10.36 2.43 -13.32
C PRO A 193 11.51 2.07 -12.37
N LEU A 194 12.52 2.94 -12.26
CA LEU A 194 13.63 2.76 -11.33
C LEU A 194 13.19 2.86 -9.85
N ASN A 195 12.21 3.70 -9.52
CA ASN A 195 11.62 3.74 -8.19
C ASN A 195 10.90 2.43 -7.88
N ILE A 196 10.08 1.91 -8.80
CA ILE A 196 9.40 0.62 -8.63
C ILE A 196 10.39 -0.55 -8.55
N GLY A 197 11.42 -0.57 -9.41
CA GLY A 197 12.48 -1.59 -9.38
C GLY A 197 13.25 -1.57 -8.06
N ARG A 198 13.64 -0.40 -7.57
CA ARG A 198 14.29 -0.25 -6.25
C ARG A 198 13.36 -0.66 -5.10
N LEU A 199 12.06 -0.41 -5.23
CA LEU A 199 11.06 -0.89 -4.28
C LEU A 199 10.90 -2.42 -4.34
N ALA A 200 11.01 -3.07 -5.49
CA ALA A 200 10.89 -4.53 -5.57
C ALA A 200 12.12 -5.27 -5.02
N MET A 201 13.31 -4.67 -5.10
CA MET A 201 14.56 -5.31 -4.71
C MET A 201 14.83 -5.23 -3.20
N GLN A 202 15.32 -6.34 -2.62
CA GLN A 202 15.86 -6.35 -1.27
C GLN A 202 17.17 -5.54 -1.19
N GLY A 203 17.43 -4.90 -0.05
CA GLY A 203 18.61 -4.07 0.16
C GLY A 203 18.63 -2.73 -0.59
N ARG A 204 17.63 -2.45 -1.44
CA ARG A 204 17.49 -1.18 -2.14
C ARG A 204 16.38 -0.32 -1.54
N LYS A 205 16.59 1.01 -1.62
CA LYS A 205 15.63 2.03 -1.24
C LYS A 205 15.28 2.85 -2.49
N PRO A 206 13.99 3.00 -2.85
CA PRO A 206 13.60 3.91 -3.90
C PRO A 206 13.80 5.37 -3.45
N LEU A 207 13.91 6.31 -4.40
CA LEU A 207 13.93 7.74 -4.07
C LEU A 207 12.54 8.19 -3.65
N PHE A 208 11.55 7.76 -4.43
CA PHE A 208 10.14 8.02 -4.17
C PHE A 208 9.32 6.75 -4.22
N VAL A 209 8.23 6.74 -3.48
CA VAL A 209 7.29 5.62 -3.41
C VAL A 209 5.94 6.13 -3.91
N PRO A 210 5.22 5.37 -4.75
CA PRO A 210 3.90 5.76 -5.22
C PRO A 210 2.98 6.28 -4.11
N CYS A 211 2.47 7.51 -4.33
CA CYS A 211 1.76 8.29 -3.32
C CYS A 211 0.58 7.54 -2.70
N THR A 212 -0.29 6.96 -3.53
CA THR A 212 -1.50 6.27 -3.04
C THR A 212 -1.17 5.01 -2.23
N PRO A 213 -0.31 4.09 -2.70
CA PRO A 213 0.20 2.99 -1.88
C PRO A 213 0.87 3.44 -0.58
N LYS A 214 1.72 4.47 -0.62
CA LYS A 214 2.35 5.04 0.58
C LYS A 214 1.31 5.57 1.57
N GLY A 215 0.29 6.26 1.07
CA GLY A 215 -0.84 6.73 1.87
C GLY A 215 -1.61 5.60 2.53
N CYS A 216 -1.82 4.47 1.84
CA CYS A 216 -2.44 3.29 2.45
C CYS A 216 -1.61 2.77 3.64
N MET A 217 -0.28 2.67 3.46
CA MET A 217 0.62 2.24 4.54
C MET A 217 0.61 3.21 5.72
N GLU A 218 0.58 4.52 5.45
CA GLU A 218 0.51 5.57 6.47
C GLU A 218 -0.79 5.49 7.28
N LEU A 219 -1.93 5.24 6.62
CA LEU A 219 -3.21 5.04 7.29
C LEU A 219 -3.18 3.81 8.21
N LEU A 220 -2.63 2.68 7.73
CA LEU A 220 -2.46 1.47 8.55
C LEU A 220 -1.58 1.77 9.77
N HIS A 221 -0.46 2.45 9.57
CA HIS A 221 0.49 2.77 10.63
C HIS A 221 -0.13 3.68 11.70
N ARG A 222 -0.70 4.83 11.33
CA ARG A 222 -1.31 5.78 12.28
C ARG A 222 -2.54 5.22 12.98
N CYS A 223 -3.22 4.24 12.38
CA CYS A 223 -4.33 3.54 13.02
C CYS A 223 -3.88 2.38 13.93
N GLY A 224 -2.57 2.13 14.07
CA GLY A 224 -2.03 1.07 14.93
C GLY A 224 -2.24 -0.33 14.38
N VAL A 225 -2.40 -0.49 13.06
CA VAL A 225 -2.60 -1.79 12.43
C VAL A 225 -1.26 -2.52 12.32
N GLU A 226 -1.14 -3.68 12.97
CA GLU A 226 0.01 -4.56 12.81
C GLU A 226 -0.02 -5.24 11.43
N ILE A 227 1.01 -5.01 10.61
CA ILE A 227 1.12 -5.58 9.26
C ILE A 227 1.97 -6.86 9.24
N LYS A 228 3.00 -6.93 10.08
CA LYS A 228 3.96 -8.04 10.13
C LYS A 228 3.25 -9.37 10.38
N GLY A 229 3.49 -10.36 9.54
CA GLY A 229 2.93 -11.71 9.65
C GLY A 229 1.45 -11.83 9.25
N LYS A 230 0.76 -10.73 8.96
CA LYS A 230 -0.64 -10.75 8.51
C LYS A 230 -0.77 -11.20 7.06
N ARG A 231 -1.94 -11.73 6.71
CA ARG A 231 -2.34 -11.98 5.32
C ARG A 231 -2.94 -10.71 4.74
N ALA A 232 -2.30 -10.15 3.71
CA ALA A 232 -2.83 -9.01 3.00
C ALA A 232 -3.25 -9.38 1.58
N VAL A 233 -4.42 -8.91 1.16
CA VAL A 233 -4.92 -9.04 -0.21
C VAL A 233 -4.96 -7.67 -0.87
N VAL A 234 -4.32 -7.56 -2.03
CA VAL A 234 -4.44 -6.39 -2.90
C VAL A 234 -5.28 -6.76 -4.11
N ILE A 235 -6.39 -6.05 -4.31
CA ILE A 235 -7.33 -6.29 -5.42
C ILE A 235 -7.10 -5.24 -6.50
N GLY A 236 -6.59 -5.65 -7.65
CA GLY A 236 -6.10 -4.78 -8.71
C GLY A 236 -4.57 -4.85 -8.79
N ARG A 237 -4.05 -4.85 -10.03
CA ARG A 237 -2.61 -5.00 -10.35
C ARG A 237 -2.07 -3.86 -11.21
N SER A 238 -2.67 -2.67 -11.09
CA SER A 238 -2.20 -1.49 -11.82
C SER A 238 -0.78 -1.12 -11.41
N ASN A 239 -0.02 -0.52 -12.35
CA ASN A 239 1.35 -0.10 -12.12
C ASN A 239 1.47 1.01 -11.06
N ILE A 240 0.42 1.83 -10.93
CA ILE A 240 0.42 3.02 -10.06
C ILE A 240 -0.11 2.78 -8.64
N VAL A 241 -0.92 1.73 -8.41
CA VAL A 241 -1.51 1.46 -7.09
C VAL A 241 -1.35 0.00 -6.67
N GLY A 242 -1.91 -0.95 -7.43
CA GLY A 242 -2.01 -2.34 -7.01
C GLY A 242 -0.65 -3.00 -6.78
N MET A 243 0.23 -2.93 -7.78
CA MET A 243 1.56 -3.54 -7.70
C MET A 243 2.43 -2.90 -6.60
N PRO A 244 2.57 -1.56 -6.50
CA PRO A 244 3.39 -0.98 -5.44
C PRO A 244 2.82 -1.17 -4.03
N ALA A 245 1.49 -1.21 -3.86
CA ALA A 245 0.88 -1.52 -2.56
C ALA A 245 1.24 -2.94 -2.09
N ALA A 246 1.22 -3.92 -3.00
CA ALA A 246 1.65 -5.28 -2.71
C ALA A 246 3.13 -5.33 -2.28
N LEU A 247 4.01 -4.61 -2.97
CA LEU A 247 5.43 -4.54 -2.62
C LEU A 247 5.69 -3.88 -1.25
N LEU A 248 4.94 -2.81 -0.92
CA LEU A 248 5.07 -2.13 0.37
C LEU A 248 4.60 -3.03 1.53
N LEU A 249 3.46 -3.71 1.37
CA LEU A 249 2.98 -4.67 2.37
C LEU A 249 3.97 -5.84 2.52
N GLN A 250 4.54 -6.34 1.42
CA GLN A 250 5.58 -7.38 1.45
C GLN A 250 6.81 -6.91 2.23
N LYS A 251 7.31 -5.68 1.98
CA LYS A 251 8.43 -5.10 2.75
C LYS A 251 8.09 -4.90 4.22
N ALA A 252 6.83 -4.68 4.55
CA ALA A 252 6.32 -4.66 5.92
C ALA A 252 6.11 -6.07 6.52
N ASN A 253 6.56 -7.12 5.83
CA ASN A 253 6.51 -8.54 6.22
C ASN A 253 5.10 -9.13 6.27
N ALA A 254 4.14 -8.62 5.50
CA ALA A 254 2.87 -9.31 5.28
C ALA A 254 3.01 -10.43 4.23
N THR A 255 2.21 -11.48 4.37
CA THR A 255 2.01 -12.50 3.33
C THR A 255 1.00 -11.95 2.32
N ILE A 256 1.39 -11.82 1.05
CA ILE A 256 0.60 -11.08 0.06
C ILE A 256 -0.08 -12.02 -0.93
N SER A 257 -1.35 -11.75 -1.22
CA SER A 257 -2.06 -12.29 -2.38
C SER A 257 -2.56 -11.16 -3.28
N MET A 258 -2.30 -11.27 -4.58
CA MET A 258 -2.78 -10.32 -5.57
C MET A 258 -4.00 -10.89 -6.29
N VAL A 259 -5.13 -10.20 -6.19
CA VAL A 259 -6.40 -10.55 -6.84
C VAL A 259 -6.59 -9.62 -8.02
N HIS A 260 -6.98 -10.16 -9.18
CA HIS A 260 -7.24 -9.39 -10.39
C HIS A 260 -8.36 -10.04 -11.22
N SER A 261 -8.71 -9.45 -12.36
CA SER A 261 -9.83 -9.90 -13.21
C SER A 261 -9.77 -11.36 -13.64
N SER A 262 -8.57 -11.92 -13.83
CA SER A 262 -8.38 -13.34 -14.18
C SER A 262 -8.27 -14.30 -12.97
N THR A 263 -8.40 -13.81 -11.74
CA THR A 263 -8.32 -14.65 -10.53
C THR A 263 -9.60 -15.48 -10.39
N LYS A 264 -9.46 -16.80 -10.20
CA LYS A 264 -10.60 -17.68 -9.87
C LYS A 264 -10.93 -17.58 -8.38
N ASN A 265 -12.22 -17.59 -8.05
CA ASN A 265 -12.76 -17.49 -6.69
C ASN A 265 -12.15 -16.33 -5.87
N PRO A 266 -12.14 -15.09 -6.40
CA PRO A 266 -11.53 -13.94 -5.72
C PRO A 266 -12.10 -13.69 -4.32
N GLU A 267 -13.37 -14.01 -4.10
CA GLU A 267 -14.05 -13.95 -2.80
C GLU A 267 -13.45 -14.87 -1.74
N GLU A 268 -13.00 -16.07 -2.13
CA GLU A 268 -12.44 -17.06 -1.22
C GLU A 268 -11.06 -16.62 -0.72
N ILE A 269 -10.24 -16.08 -1.63
CA ILE A 269 -8.92 -15.53 -1.31
C ILE A 269 -9.07 -14.29 -0.42
N THR A 270 -10.00 -13.40 -0.77
CA THR A 270 -10.23 -12.15 -0.01
C THR A 270 -10.71 -12.44 1.41
N ARG A 271 -11.54 -13.48 1.61
CA ARG A 271 -12.06 -13.87 2.94
C ARG A 271 -10.98 -14.41 3.90
N GLN A 272 -9.77 -14.66 3.42
CA GLN A 272 -8.64 -15.09 4.25
C GLN A 272 -7.76 -13.92 4.72
N ALA A 273 -8.00 -12.71 4.21
CA ALA A 273 -7.17 -11.54 4.46
C ALA A 273 -7.47 -10.90 5.82
N ASP A 274 -6.42 -10.50 6.52
CA ASP A 274 -6.49 -9.59 7.66
C ASP A 274 -6.46 -8.12 7.20
N ILE A 275 -5.87 -7.85 6.04
CA ILE A 275 -5.76 -6.52 5.43
C ILE A 275 -6.18 -6.61 3.96
N ILE A 276 -7.11 -5.76 3.53
CA ILE A 276 -7.58 -5.68 2.14
C ILE A 276 -7.31 -4.27 1.61
N ILE A 277 -6.57 -4.16 0.50
CA ILE A 277 -6.46 -2.92 -0.28
C ILE A 277 -7.18 -3.14 -1.61
N SER A 278 -8.32 -2.46 -1.81
CA SER A 278 -9.10 -2.51 -3.05
C SER A 278 -8.70 -1.36 -3.98
N ALA A 279 -8.07 -1.69 -5.10
CA ALA A 279 -7.57 -0.75 -6.11
C ALA A 279 -8.00 -1.15 -7.53
N ALA A 280 -9.17 -1.77 -7.66
CA ALA A 280 -9.67 -2.29 -8.93
C ALA A 280 -10.39 -1.24 -9.80
N GLY A 281 -10.76 -0.09 -9.24
CA GLY A 281 -11.52 0.94 -9.98
C GLY A 281 -12.94 0.50 -10.37
N VAL A 282 -13.52 -0.47 -9.65
CA VAL A 282 -14.88 -0.97 -9.90
C VAL A 282 -15.72 -0.74 -8.66
N ALA A 283 -16.79 0.05 -8.80
CA ALA A 283 -17.71 0.34 -7.71
C ALA A 283 -18.34 -0.94 -7.14
N ASN A 284 -18.40 -1.05 -5.81
CA ASN A 284 -19.05 -2.15 -5.09
C ASN A 284 -18.52 -3.57 -5.42
N LEU A 285 -17.28 -3.68 -5.93
CA LEU A 285 -16.67 -4.98 -6.24
C LEU A 285 -16.51 -5.84 -4.98
N VAL A 286 -15.89 -5.28 -3.94
CA VAL A 286 -15.69 -5.96 -2.65
C VAL A 286 -16.97 -5.86 -1.84
N ARG A 287 -17.59 -7.01 -1.58
CA ARG A 287 -18.84 -7.12 -0.82
C ARG A 287 -18.56 -7.52 0.62
N GLY A 288 -19.51 -7.26 1.52
CA GLY A 288 -19.38 -7.66 2.94
C GLY A 288 -19.04 -9.14 3.13
N SER A 289 -19.60 -10.03 2.32
CA SER A 289 -19.34 -11.48 2.37
C SER A 289 -17.93 -11.92 1.94
N TRP A 290 -17.12 -10.99 1.42
CA TRP A 290 -15.72 -11.21 1.06
C TRP A 290 -14.78 -10.83 2.21
N ILE A 291 -15.27 -10.10 3.20
CA ILE A 291 -14.45 -9.50 4.25
C ILE A 291 -14.46 -10.44 5.46
N LYS A 292 -13.26 -10.82 5.92
CA LYS A 292 -13.08 -11.57 7.16
C LYS A 292 -13.50 -10.68 8.35
N PRO A 293 -14.23 -11.20 9.36
CA PRO A 293 -14.45 -10.48 10.61
C PRO A 293 -13.12 -10.00 11.22
N GLY A 294 -13.05 -8.72 11.59
CA GLY A 294 -11.84 -8.07 12.12
C GLY A 294 -10.77 -7.71 11.09
N ALA A 295 -11.07 -7.76 9.79
CA ALA A 295 -10.12 -7.34 8.74
C ALA A 295 -10.14 -5.83 8.46
N VAL A 296 -8.96 -5.25 8.28
CA VAL A 296 -8.82 -3.86 7.89
C VAL A 296 -9.04 -3.70 6.39
N VAL A 297 -9.88 -2.75 5.97
CA VAL A 297 -10.18 -2.51 4.55
C VAL A 297 -9.85 -1.07 4.14
N ILE A 298 -9.02 -0.92 3.12
CA ILE A 298 -8.75 0.34 2.45
C ILE A 298 -9.30 0.25 1.03
N ASP A 299 -10.41 0.94 0.76
CA ASP A 299 -10.93 1.12 -0.60
C ASP A 299 -10.32 2.38 -1.23
N VAL A 300 -9.44 2.16 -2.21
CA VAL A 300 -8.80 3.22 -2.98
C VAL A 300 -9.73 3.76 -4.07
N GLY A 301 -10.77 3.01 -4.44
CA GLY A 301 -11.70 3.38 -5.50
C GLY A 301 -12.45 4.68 -5.19
N ILE A 302 -12.46 5.59 -6.17
CA ILE A 302 -13.28 6.81 -6.17
C ILE A 302 -14.12 6.74 -7.44
N ASN A 303 -15.33 6.21 -7.31
CA ASN A 303 -16.22 5.97 -8.45
C ASN A 303 -17.48 6.82 -8.32
N PRO A 304 -17.93 7.48 -9.40
CA PRO A 304 -19.28 8.02 -9.44
C PRO A 304 -20.28 6.86 -9.42
N VAL A 305 -21.26 6.93 -8.54
CA VAL A 305 -22.36 5.97 -8.42
C VAL A 305 -23.68 6.70 -8.51
N ASP A 306 -24.61 6.18 -9.31
CA ASP A 306 -25.98 6.68 -9.33
C ASP A 306 -26.73 6.08 -8.14
N VAL A 307 -27.16 6.92 -7.22
CA VAL A 307 -28.01 6.50 -6.09
C VAL A 307 -29.32 7.26 -6.21
N ARG A 308 -30.37 6.58 -6.68
CA ARG A 308 -31.75 7.09 -6.78
C ARG A 308 -31.85 8.43 -7.54
N GLY A 309 -31.23 8.53 -8.72
CA GLY A 309 -31.35 9.71 -9.59
C GLY A 309 -30.44 10.88 -9.17
N SER A 310 -29.41 10.61 -8.38
CA SER A 310 -28.38 11.57 -8.02
C SER A 310 -27.01 10.91 -8.06
N LEU A 311 -26.10 11.49 -8.84
CA LEU A 311 -24.73 11.01 -9.01
C LEU A 311 -23.89 11.42 -7.79
N TYR A 312 -23.51 10.46 -6.95
CA TYR A 312 -22.61 10.68 -5.81
C TYR A 312 -21.26 9.99 -6.04
N ILE A 313 -20.17 10.60 -5.59
CA ILE A 313 -18.86 9.94 -5.53
C ILE A 313 -18.74 9.28 -4.15
N ARG A 314 -18.63 7.95 -4.08
CA ARG A 314 -18.38 7.22 -2.83
C ARG A 314 -16.92 6.78 -2.74
N SER A 315 -16.30 7.00 -1.57
CA SER A 315 -14.99 6.46 -1.18
C SER A 315 -15.15 5.83 0.21
N TYR A 316 -14.62 4.62 0.41
CA TYR A 316 -14.76 3.86 1.66
C TYR A 316 -13.40 3.42 2.22
N ALA A 317 -12.71 4.26 2.99
CA ALA A 317 -11.70 3.74 3.91
C ALA A 317 -12.42 3.29 5.20
N LYS A 318 -12.63 1.98 5.39
CA LYS A 318 -13.29 1.42 6.59
C LYS A 318 -12.36 0.38 7.23
N ILE A 319 -11.81 0.66 8.41
CA ILE A 319 -11.24 -0.40 9.24
C ILE A 319 -12.42 -1.26 9.71
N THR A 320 -12.42 -2.56 9.44
CA THR A 320 -13.22 -3.48 10.26
C THR A 320 -12.28 -3.91 11.39
N VAL A 321 -12.61 -3.59 12.63
CA VAL A 321 -12.09 -4.30 13.82
C VAL A 321 -13.21 -5.21 14.30
#